data_AF-A0A3B8I2A9-F1
#
_entry.id   AF-A0A3B8I2A9-F1
#
_cell.length_a   1.000
_cell.length_b   1.000
_cell.length_c   1.000
_cell.angle_alpha   90.00
_cell.angle_beta   90.00
_cell.angle_gamma   90.00
#
_symmetry.space_group_name_H-M   'P 1'
#
loop_
_entity.id
_entity.type
_entity.pdbx_description
1 polymer ?
#
loop_
_entity_poly.entity_id
_entity_poly.type
_entity_poly.pdbx_seq_one_letter_code
_entity_poly.pdbx_strand_id
1 'polypeptide(L)' 'MAKYELGAFEEIVMLTVGVLYDEAYGVSIKKEIEDRLSRKVSVGALQSALKRLEQKGFLSARDGDSTAERG' A
#
# COMPACT_ATOMS: atom_id res chain seq x y z
N MET A 1 2.81 -25.03 3.56
CA MET A 1 2.36 -23.62 3.46
C MET A 1 3.29 -22.79 4.33
N ALA A 2 4.02 -21.82 3.76
CA ALA A 2 4.85 -20.93 4.55
C ALA A 2 3.94 -20.06 5.44
N LYS A 3 4.17 -20.09 6.75
CA LYS A 3 3.46 -19.24 7.72
C LYS A 3 4.09 -17.85 7.62
N TYR A 4 3.63 -17.03 6.68
CA TYR A 4 4.10 -15.66 6.58
C TYR A 4 3.54 -14.84 7.74
N GLU A 5 4.39 -14.49 8.70
CA GLU A 5 4.00 -13.54 9.74
C GLU A 5 3.94 -12.14 9.13
N LEU A 6 2.78 -11.48 9.28
CA LEU A 6 2.58 -10.09 8.90
C LEU A 6 3.15 -9.19 10.00
N GLY A 7 4.03 -8.26 9.64
CA GLY A 7 4.47 -7.23 10.58
C GLY A 7 3.36 -6.19 10.78
N ALA A 8 3.30 -5.54 11.94
CA ALA A 8 2.27 -4.54 12.26
C ALA A 8 2.18 -3.40 11.21
N PHE A 9 3.32 -2.98 10.63
CA PHE A 9 3.30 -1.98 9.56
C PHE A 9 2.73 -2.53 8.24
N GLU A 10 2.96 -3.80 7.93
CA GLU A 10 2.39 -4.44 6.75
C GLU A 10 0.88 -4.60 6.89
N GLU A 11 0.37 -4.93 8.08
CA GLU A 11 -1.07 -4.97 8.35
C GLU A 11 -1.72 -3.61 8.13
N ILE A 12 -1.12 -2.53 8.66
CA ILE A 12 -1.61 -1.17 8.46
C ILE A 12 -1.66 -0.83 6.97
N VAL A 13 -0.58 -1.12 6.23
CA VAL A 13 -0.52 -0.86 4.78
C VAL A 13 -1.61 -1.65 4.05
N MET A 14 -1.76 -2.94 4.34
CA MET A 14 -2.76 -3.80 3.71
C MET A 14 -4.19 -3.33 3.99
N LEU A 15 -4.51 -2.97 5.24
CA LEU A 15 -5.80 -2.42 5.61
C LEU A 15 -6.07 -1.09 4.91
N THR A 16 -5.07 -0.22 4.82
CA THR A 16 -5.21 1.07 4.13
C THR A 16 -5.47 0.88 2.64
N VAL A 17 -4.77 -0.07 1.99
CA VAL A 17 -5.05 -0.44 0.60
C VAL A 17 -6.50 -0.93 0.45
N GLY A 18 -6.99 -1.76 1.37
CA GLY A 18 -8.37 -2.21 1.37
C GLY A 18 -9.39 -1.07 1.56
N VAL A 19 -9.06 -0.07 2.38
CA VAL A 19 -9.91 1.13 2.59
C VAL A 19 -9.98 2.01 1.35
N LEU A 20 -8.85 2.23 0.67
CA LEU A 20 -8.77 3.08 -0.53
C LEU A 20 -9.24 2.36 -1.79
N TYR A 21 -9.21 1.03 -1.80
CA TYR A 21 -9.64 0.17 -2.90
C TYR A 21 -9.01 0.62 -4.23
N ASP A 22 -9.80 1.19 -5.14
CA ASP A 22 -9.36 1.61 -6.46
C ASP A 22 -8.40 2.80 -6.46
N GLU A 23 -8.37 3.57 -5.37
CA GLU A 23 -7.56 4.77 -5.20
C GLU A 23 -6.25 4.52 -4.41
N ALA A 24 -5.88 3.26 -4.22
CA ALA A 24 -4.71 2.83 -3.44
C ALA A 24 -3.36 3.11 -4.13
N TYR A 25 -3.14 4.34 -4.57
CA TYR A 25 -1.84 4.82 -5.05
C TYR A 25 -0.89 5.07 -3.89
N GLY A 26 0.42 4.90 -4.11
CA GLY A 26 1.43 5.07 -3.05
C GLY A 26 1.36 6.42 -2.32
N VAL A 27 0.97 7.50 -3.01
CA VAL A 27 0.77 8.82 -2.40
C VAL A 27 -0.50 8.84 -1.54
N SER A 28 -1.60 8.28 -2.03
CA SER A 28 -2.88 8.18 -1.30
C SER A 28 -2.73 7.32 -0.04
N ILE A 29 -2.09 6.15 -0.15
CA ILE A 29 -1.82 5.24 0.98
C ILE A 29 -0.98 5.95 2.04
N LYS A 30 0.11 6.63 1.63
CA LYS A 30 0.95 7.38 2.55
C LYS A 30 0.15 8.43 3.31
N LYS A 31 -0.64 9.23 2.58
CA LYS A 31 -1.46 10.30 3.15
C LYS A 31 -2.48 9.74 4.14
N GLU A 32 -3.19 8.67 3.77
CA GLU A 32 -4.21 8.06 4.61
C GLU A 32 -3.64 7.52 5.93
N ILE A 33 -2.45 6.91 5.89
CA ILE A 33 -1.76 6.43 7.10
C ILE A 33 -1.31 7.62 7.98
N GLU A 34 -0.76 8.67 7.37
CA GLU A 34 -0.30 9.86 8.09
C GLU A 34 -1.47 10.60 8.77
N ASP A 35 -2.59 10.74 8.06
CA ASP A 35 -3.79 11.44 8.52
C ASP A 35 -4.48 10.67 9.66
N ARG A 36 -4.64 9.34 9.53
CA ARG A 36 -5.33 8.53 10.55
C ARG A 36 -4.49 8.23 11.78
N LEU A 37 -3.20 7.98 11.58
CA LEU A 37 -2.32 7.52 12.67
C LEU A 37 -1.45 8.64 13.25
N SER A 38 -1.50 9.85 12.69
CA SER A 38 -0.65 10.98 13.12
C SER A 38 0.85 10.62 13.14
N ARG A 39 1.29 9.77 12.19
CA ARG A 39 2.65 9.23 12.12
C ARG A 39 3.22 9.43 10.73
N LYS A 40 4.42 10.01 10.63
CA LYS A 40 5.13 10.13 9.35
C LYS A 40 5.53 8.77 8.80
N VAL A 41 5.30 8.57 7.51
CA VAL A 41 5.69 7.35 6.80
C VAL A 41 6.73 7.69 5.75
N SER A 42 7.85 6.99 5.74
CA SER A 42 8.83 7.16 4.67
C SER A 42 8.36 6.43 3.40
N VAL A 43 8.59 7.05 2.24
CA VAL A 43 8.24 6.45 0.93
C VAL A 43 8.96 5.10 0.77
N GLY A 44 10.24 5.01 1.15
CA GLY A 44 11.01 3.77 1.07
C GLY A 44 10.46 2.65 1.94
N ALA A 45 9.97 2.96 3.16
CA ALA A 45 9.34 1.96 4.02
C ALA A 45 8.01 1.47 3.44
N LEU A 46 7.19 2.39 2.90
CA LEU A 46 5.93 2.06 2.25
C LEU A 46 6.15 1.16 1.03
N GLN A 47 7.07 1.53 0.14
CA GLN A 47 7.44 0.73 -1.04
C GLN A 47 7.93 -0.66 -0.64
N SER A 48 8.76 -0.75 0.41
CA SER A 48 9.25 -2.03 0.91
C SER A 48 8.13 -2.90 1.50
N ALA A 49 7.16 -2.31 2.18
CA ALA A 49 6.00 -3.03 2.72
C ALA A 49 5.07 -3.54 1.61
N LEU A 50 4.72 -2.70 0.63
CA LEU A 50 3.92 -3.09 -0.52
C LEU A 50 4.56 -4.25 -1.29
N LYS A 51 5.86 -4.17 -1.57
CA LYS A 51 6.59 -5.25 -2.24
C LYS A 51 6.58 -6.56 -1.44
N ARG A 52 6.73 -6.50 -0.11
CA ARG A 52 6.66 -7.71 0.73
C ARG A 52 5.25 -8.30 0.76
N LEU A 53 4.22 -7.47 0.83
CA LEU A 53 2.83 -7.91 0.77
C LEU A 53 2.51 -8.58 -0.57
N GLU A 54 3.02 -8.04 -1.68
CA GLU A 54 2.91 -8.65 -3.00
C GLU A 54 3.65 -9.99 -3.09
N GLN A 55 4.90 -10.06 -2.61
CA GLN A 55 5.68 -11.31 -2.56
C GLN A 55 5.01 -12.39 -1.71
N LYS A 56 4.28 -11.99 -0.65
CA LYS A 56 3.50 -12.89 0.21
C LYS A 56 2.15 -13.27 -0.41
N GLY A 57 1.73 -12.65 -1.51
CA GLY A 57 0.46 -12.90 -2.18
C GLY A 57 -0.76 -12.21 -1.54
N PHE A 58 -0.55 -11.23 -0.67
CA PHE A 58 -1.63 -10.48 -0.03
C PHE A 58 -2.14 -9.30 -0.87
N LEU A 59 -1.28 -8.75 -1.74
CA LEU A 59 -1.61 -7.66 -2.65
C LEU A 59 -1.15 -8.01 -4.07
N SER A 60 -1.75 -7.36 -5.06
CA SER A 60 -1.29 -7.38 -6.44
C SER A 60 -1.24 -5.94 -6.95
N ALA A 61 -0.14 -5.54 -7.58
CA ALA A 61 -0.12 -4.29 -8.32
C ALA A 61 -0.98 -4.39 -9.57
N ARG A 62 -1.68 -3.32 -9.90
CA ARG A 62 -2.29 -3.12 -11.22
C ARG A 62 -1.73 -1.84 -11.81
N ASP A 63 -1.45 -1.85 -13.09
CA ASP A 63 -1.32 -0.61 -13.82
C ASP A 63 -2.71 0.02 -13.86
N GLY A 64 -2.82 1.30 -13.46
CA GLY A 64 -4.08 2.01 -13.60
C GLY A 64 -4.46 2.06 -15.07
N ASP A 65 -5.76 2.08 -15.37
CA ASP A 65 -6.22 2.43 -16.71
C ASP A 65 -5.45 3.67 -17.14
N SER A 66 -4.81 3.60 -18.30
CA SER A 66 -4.06 4.72 -18.84
C SER A 66 -5.05 5.85 -19.10
N THR A 67 -5.31 6.69 -18.11
CA THR A 67 -6.00 7.95 -18.34
C THR A 67 -5.09 8.71 -19.28
N ALA A 68 -5.52 8.79 -20.53
CA ALA A 68 -4.95 9.62 -21.58
C ALA A 68 -5.18 11.12 -21.25
N GLU A 69 -4.91 11.53 -20.01
CA GLU A 69 -5.06 12.90 -19.51
C GLU A 69 -3.74 13.66 -19.48
N ARG A 70 -2.77 13.23 -20.29
CA ARG A 70 -1.64 14.09 -20.67
C ARG A 70 -1.46 14.07 -22.18
N GLY A 71 -2.35 14.82 -22.84
CA GLY A 71 -2.00 15.60 -24.02
C GLY A 71 -1.49 16.97 -23.59
#